data_AF-A0A5N5Z8V3-F1
#
_entry.id   AF-A0A5N5Z8V3-F1
#
_cell.length_a   1.000
_cell.length_b   1.000
_cell.length_c   1.000
_cell.angle_alpha   90.00
_cell.angle_beta   90.00
_cell.angle_gamma   90.00
#
_symmetry.space_group_name_H-M   'P 1'
#
loop_
_entity.id
_entity.type
_entity.pdbx_description
1 polymer ?
#
loop_
_entity_poly.entity_id
_entity_poly.type
_entity_poly.pdbx_seq_one_letter_code
_entity_poly.pdbx_strand_id
1 'polypeptide(L)'
;MISKENIYIVDIISILIFSLLGNYLIGLEINFSYKIDFLIIVKIIFLCFSAFSLNRIAVELKKIQSQAEKEYYGYQDLKERATKSIDEIYSSSYKSHKKIINIRLILSIISAIMFFFIDALIIL
;
A
#
# COMPACT_ATOMS: atom_id res chain seq x y z
N MET A 1 -15.09 -10.78 3.85
CA MET A 1 -14.17 -11.73 3.18
C MET A 1 -13.12 -10.89 2.47
N ILE A 2 -11.82 -11.07 2.71
CA ILE A 2 -10.80 -10.39 1.92
C ILE A 2 -10.45 -11.32 0.77
N SER A 3 -11.01 -11.04 -0.41
CA SER A 3 -10.77 -11.80 -1.65
C SER A 3 -9.46 -11.33 -2.30
N LYS A 4 -8.95 -12.10 -3.27
CA LYS A 4 -7.83 -11.67 -4.15
C LYS A 4 -8.04 -10.26 -4.72
N GLU A 5 -9.29 -9.86 -4.94
CA GLU A 5 -9.68 -8.53 -5.44
C GLU A 5 -9.16 -7.40 -4.56
N ASN A 6 -9.14 -7.57 -3.23
CA ASN A 6 -8.62 -6.53 -2.33
C ASN A 6 -7.12 -6.32 -2.47
N ILE A 7 -6.37 -7.37 -2.83
CA ILE A 7 -4.93 -7.27 -3.09
C ILE A 7 -4.70 -6.49 -4.38
N TYR A 8 -5.49 -6.79 -5.43
CA TYR A 8 -5.45 -6.05 -6.69
C TYR A 8 -5.82 -4.58 -6.52
N ILE A 9 -6.82 -4.26 -5.70
CA ILE A 9 -7.20 -2.87 -5.41
C ILE A 9 -6.03 -2.10 -4.78
N VAL A 10 -5.36 -2.68 -3.78
CA VAL A 10 -4.21 -2.02 -3.14
C VAL A 10 -3.03 -1.86 -4.12
N ASP A 11 -2.77 -2.86 -4.97
CA ASP A 11 -1.76 -2.77 -6.03
C ASP A 11 -2.07 -1.62 -7.01
N ILE A 12 -3.32 -1.54 -7.51
CA ILE A 12 -3.75 -0.49 -8.43
C ILE A 12 -3.61 0.88 -7.79
N ILE A 13 -4.08 1.05 -6.55
CA ILE A 13 -3.93 2.31 -5.82
C ILE A 13 -2.46 2.67 -5.63
N SER A 14 -1.60 1.69 -5.29
CA SER A 14 -0.17 1.92 -5.16
C SER A 14 0.46 2.42 -6.47
N ILE A 15 0.14 1.79 -7.61
CA ILE A 15 0.62 2.19 -8.94
C ILE A 15 0.15 3.60 -9.29
N LEU A 16 -1.11 3.94 -9.00
CA LEU A 16 -1.65 5.28 -9.23
C LEU A 16 -0.90 6.34 -8.43
N ILE A 17 -0.62 6.09 -7.15
CA ILE A 17 0.15 7.03 -6.32
C ILE A 17 1.60 7.13 -6.78
N PHE A 18 2.25 6.04 -7.20
CA PHE A 18 3.58 6.10 -7.82
C PHE A 18 3.58 6.91 -9.12
N SER A 19 2.54 6.79 -9.93
CA SER A 19 2.40 7.56 -11.17
C SER A 19 2.24 9.05 -10.88
N LEU A 20 1.46 9.40 -9.86
CA LEU A 20 1.31 10.77 -9.36
C LEU A 20 2.65 11.33 -8.86
N LEU A 21 3.40 10.55 -8.07
CA LEU A 21 4.74 10.92 -7.61
C LEU A 21 5.70 11.14 -8.79
N GLY A 22 5.73 10.22 -9.76
CA GLY A 22 6.57 10.33 -10.94
C GLY A 22 6.23 11.58 -11.77
N ASN A 23 4.95 11.85 -11.98
CA ASN A 23 4.51 13.06 -12.68
C ASN A 23 4.94 14.34 -11.95
N TYR A 24 4.83 14.36 -10.62
CA TYR A 24 5.24 15.51 -9.81
C TYR A 24 6.77 15.73 -9.83
N LEU A 25 7.54 14.64 -9.85
CA LEU A 25 9.00 14.70 -9.99
C LEU A 25 9.47 15.13 -11.39
N ILE A 26 8.74 14.78 -12.45
CA ILE A 26 9.04 15.22 -13.81
C ILE A 26 8.67 16.70 -14.00
N GLY A 27 7.55 17.14 -13.41
CA GLY A 27 7.13 18.55 -13.44
C GLY A 27 8.01 19.49 -12.60
N LEU A 28 8.83 18.95 -11.71
CA LEU A 28 9.97 19.65 -11.15
C LEU A 28 11.04 19.77 -12.24
N GLU A 29 10.94 20.80 -13.08
CA GLU A 29 12.10 21.26 -13.83
C GLU A 29 13.20 21.57 -12.81
N ILE A 30 14.17 20.66 -12.66
CA ILE A 30 15.35 20.85 -11.80
C ILE A 30 16.24 21.88 -12.50
N ASN A 31 15.78 23.12 -12.45
CA ASN A 31 16.55 24.26 -12.89
C ASN A 31 17.44 24.61 -11.69
N PHE A 32 18.70 24.18 -11.71
CA PHE A 32 19.66 24.34 -10.60
C PHE A 32 19.88 25.81 -10.16
N SER A 33 19.30 26.76 -10.89
CA SER A 33 19.29 28.20 -10.58
C SER A 33 18.10 28.62 -9.70
N TYR A 34 17.02 27.85 -9.64
CA TYR A 34 15.84 28.14 -8.83
C TYR A 34 15.92 27.49 -7.45
N LYS A 35 15.66 28.30 -6.41
CA LYS A 35 15.41 27.78 -5.06
C LYS A 35 14.14 26.94 -5.11
N ILE A 36 14.26 25.63 -4.93
CA ILE A 36 13.11 24.73 -4.77
C ILE A 36 12.32 25.21 -3.56
N ASP A 37 11.01 25.42 -3.72
CA ASP A 37 10.13 25.76 -2.62
C ASP A 37 10.11 24.61 -1.61
N PHE A 38 10.37 24.91 -0.34
CA PHE A 38 10.32 23.94 0.75
C PHE A 38 8.97 23.21 0.80
N LEU A 39 7.87 23.89 0.43
CA LEU A 39 6.54 23.29 0.39
C LEU A 39 6.44 22.15 -0.64
N ILE A 40 7.11 22.29 -1.78
CA ILE A 40 7.18 21.24 -2.81
C ILE A 40 7.91 20.00 -2.26
N ILE A 41 9.00 20.20 -1.52
CA ILE A 41 9.74 19.09 -0.88
C ILE A 41 8.84 18.35 0.11
N VAL A 42 8.13 19.09 0.98
CA VAL A 42 7.21 18.51 1.97
C VAL A 42 6.11 17.68 1.28
N LYS A 43 5.55 18.18 0.18
CA LYS A 43 4.56 17.44 -0.63
C LYS A 43 5.11 16.14 -1.22
N ILE A 44 6.31 16.15 -1.78
CA ILE A 44 6.97 14.95 -2.30
C ILE A 44 7.15 13.93 -1.18
N ILE A 45 7.58 14.37 0.01
CA ILE A 45 7.74 13.51 1.18
C ILE A 45 6.40 12.81 1.51
N PHE A 46 5.29 13.54 1.52
CA PHE A 46 3.98 12.94 1.77
C PHE A 46 3.56 11.92 0.71
N LEU A 47 3.77 12.21 -0.58
CA LEU A 47 3.50 11.24 -1.65
C LEU A 47 4.39 10.00 -1.52
N CYS A 48 5.68 10.17 -1.21
CA CYS A 48 6.60 9.06 -0.97
C CYS A 48 6.10 8.18 0.19
N PHE A 49 5.74 8.77 1.33
CA PHE A 49 5.21 8.02 2.46
C PHE A 49 3.95 7.23 2.09
N SER A 50 3.04 7.84 1.34
CA SER A 50 1.82 7.17 0.88
C SER A 50 2.14 6.00 -0.06
N ALA A 51 2.97 6.24 -1.09
CA ALA A 51 3.35 5.23 -2.07
C ALA A 51 4.06 4.03 -1.43
N PHE A 52 5.05 4.30 -0.55
CA PHE A 52 5.79 3.26 0.15
C PHE A 52 4.91 2.47 1.11
N SER A 53 3.98 3.11 1.82
CA SER A 53 3.08 2.44 2.75
C SER A 53 2.16 1.44 2.03
N LEU A 54 1.54 1.87 0.92
CA LEU A 54 0.68 1.00 0.10
C LEU A 54 1.44 -0.15 -0.54
N ASN A 55 2.64 0.12 -1.08
CA ASN A 55 3.49 -0.92 -1.65
C ASN A 55 3.82 -1.99 -0.59
N ARG A 56 4.19 -1.56 0.63
CA ARG A 56 4.45 -2.48 1.74
C ARG A 56 3.23 -3.31 2.10
N ILE A 57 2.03 -2.73 2.11
CA ILE A 57 0.79 -3.48 2.33
C ILE A 57 0.59 -4.53 1.23
N ALA A 58 0.71 -4.14 -0.05
CA ALA A 58 0.55 -5.04 -1.18
C ALA A 58 1.53 -6.24 -1.11
N VAL A 59 2.81 -5.97 -0.84
CA VAL A 59 3.83 -7.01 -0.68
C VAL A 59 3.49 -7.95 0.48
N GLU A 60 3.02 -7.42 1.61
CA GLU A 60 2.64 -8.22 2.78
C GLU A 60 1.43 -9.10 2.50
N LEU A 61 0.40 -8.57 1.85
CA LEU A 61 -0.77 -9.34 1.44
C LEU A 61 -0.41 -10.45 0.45
N LYS A 62 0.46 -10.18 -0.53
CA LYS A 62 0.98 -11.19 -1.47
C LYS A 62 1.77 -12.29 -0.76
N LYS A 63 2.58 -11.95 0.25
CA LYS A 63 3.29 -12.94 1.07
C LYS A 63 2.33 -13.83 1.84
N ILE A 64 1.33 -13.25 2.51
CA ILE A 64 0.31 -14.01 3.25
C ILE A 64 -0.44 -14.96 2.31
N GLN A 65 -0.82 -14.49 1.13
CA GLN A 65 -1.48 -15.33 0.13
C GLN A 65 -0.58 -16.46 -0.37
N SER A 66 0.66 -16.17 -0.75
CA SER A 66 1.61 -17.18 -1.21
C SER A 66 1.87 -18.24 -0.14
N GLN A 67 1.91 -17.84 1.13
CA GLN A 67 2.12 -18.75 2.25
C GLN A 67 0.88 -19.63 2.48
N ALA A 68 -0.32 -19.08 2.36
CA ALA A 68 -1.56 -19.85 2.42
C ALA A 68 -1.68 -20.86 1.27
N GLU A 69 -1.27 -20.49 0.05
CA GLU A 69 -1.23 -21.41 -1.09
C GLU A 69 -0.23 -22.53 -0.85
N LYS A 70 0.99 -22.23 -0.37
CA LYS A 70 2.00 -23.25 -0.03
C LYS A 70 1.51 -24.21 1.04
N GLU A 71 0.83 -23.71 2.08
CA GLU A 71 0.28 -24.54 3.14
C GLU A 71 -0.84 -25.44 2.60
N TYR A 72 -1.77 -24.89 1.83
CA TYR A 72 -2.85 -25.64 1.21
C TYR A 72 -2.36 -26.76 0.29
N TYR A 73 -1.39 -26.47 -0.57
CA TYR A 73 -0.79 -27.47 -1.46
C TYR A 73 0.23 -28.38 -0.75
N GLY A 74 0.68 -28.03 0.46
CA GLY A 74 1.57 -28.84 1.29
C GLY A 74 0.87 -29.98 2.04
N TYR A 75 -0.46 -29.88 2.25
CA TYR A 75 -1.23 -30.95 2.86
C TYR A 75 -1.21 -32.22 1.99
N GLN A 76 -0.65 -33.30 2.53
CA GLN A 76 -0.62 -34.62 1.90
C GLN A 76 -1.94 -35.39 2.07
N ASP A 77 -2.68 -35.13 3.15
CA ASP A 77 -3.99 -35.75 3.39
C ASP A 77 -5.10 -34.98 2.65
N LEU A 78 -5.82 -35.69 1.77
CA LEU A 78 -6.95 -35.14 1.03
C LEU A 78 -8.10 -34.72 1.95
N LYS A 79 -8.23 -35.32 3.14
CA LYS A 79 -9.23 -34.91 4.14
C LYS A 79 -8.95 -33.53 4.74
N GLU A 80 -7.68 -33.18 4.94
CA GLU A 80 -7.29 -31.85 5.41
C GLU A 80 -7.53 -30.78 4.34
N ARG A 81 -7.26 -31.10 3.06
CA ARG A 81 -7.58 -30.18 1.94
C ARG A 81 -9.08 -29.99 1.72
N ALA A 82 -9.89 -30.99 2.03
CA ALA A 82 -11.35 -30.91 1.93
C ALA A 82 -11.99 -30.08 3.05
N THR A 83 -11.29 -29.88 4.17
CA THR A 83 -11.81 -29.20 5.37
C THR A 83 -11.28 -27.78 5.57
N LYS A 84 -10.12 -27.44 4.98
CA LYS A 84 -9.59 -26.07 5.01
C LYS A 84 -9.43 -25.51 3.60
N SER A 85 -10.17 -24.45 3.30
CA SER A 85 -9.98 -23.68 2.08
C SER A 85 -8.74 -22.78 2.16
N ILE A 86 -8.16 -22.42 1.00
CA ILE A 86 -7.08 -21.42 0.92
C ILE A 86 -7.51 -20.11 1.59
N ASP A 87 -8.78 -19.71 1.41
CA ASP A 87 -9.33 -18.49 1.96
C ASP A 87 -9.40 -18.51 3.50
N GLU A 88 -9.70 -19.66 4.11
CA GLU A 88 -9.68 -19.81 5.57
C GLU A 88 -8.26 -19.69 6.13
N ILE A 89 -7.29 -20.36 5.51
CA ILE A 89 -5.87 -20.29 5.88
C ILE A 89 -5.37 -18.84 5.74
N TYR A 90 -5.69 -18.20 4.62
CA TYR A 90 -5.39 -16.79 4.37
C TYR A 90 -6.02 -15.89 5.43
N SER A 91 -7.31 -16.08 5.74
CA SER A 91 -8.03 -15.24 6.71
C SER A 91 -7.46 -15.34 8.13
N SER A 92 -7.00 -16.52 8.52
CA SER A 92 -6.36 -16.77 9.81
C SER A 92 -5.03 -16.03 9.89
N SER A 93 -4.17 -16.20 8.89
CA SER A 93 -2.88 -15.52 8.79
C SER A 93 -3.02 -14.01 8.62
N TYR A 94 -4.07 -13.54 7.95
CA TYR A 94 -4.38 -12.12 7.84
C TYR A 94 -4.77 -11.50 9.19
N LYS A 95 -5.54 -12.21 10.04
CA LYS A 95 -5.99 -11.69 11.35
C LYS A 95 -4.82 -11.25 12.23
N SER A 96 -3.69 -11.95 12.19
CA SER A 96 -2.49 -11.58 12.96
C SER A 96 -1.80 -10.32 12.41
N HIS A 97 -1.89 -10.05 11.09
CA HIS A 97 -1.28 -8.90 10.43
C HIS A 97 -2.23 -7.70 10.28
N LYS A 98 -3.54 -7.91 10.47
CA LYS A 98 -4.61 -6.91 10.25
C LYS A 98 -4.33 -5.57 10.91
N LYS A 99 -3.84 -5.58 12.16
CA LYS A 99 -3.59 -4.33 12.91
C LYS A 99 -2.50 -3.49 12.23
N ILE A 100 -1.40 -4.11 11.81
CA ILE A 100 -0.27 -3.43 11.16
C ILE A 100 -0.70 -2.90 9.79
N ILE A 101 -1.41 -3.73 9.01
CA ILE A 101 -1.94 -3.36 7.70
C ILE A 101 -2.88 -2.15 7.80
N ASN A 102 -3.81 -2.16 8.76
CA ASN A 102 -4.73 -1.05 8.98
C ASN A 102 -4.01 0.25 9.37
N ILE A 103 -3.02 0.18 10.26
CA ILE A 103 -2.24 1.37 10.67
C ILE A 103 -1.52 1.97 9.46
N ARG A 104 -0.88 1.12 8.64
CA ARG A 104 -0.19 1.56 7.42
C ARG A 104 -1.15 2.18 6.41
N LEU A 105 -2.34 1.62 6.26
CA LEU A 105 -3.36 2.14 5.35
C LEU A 105 -3.81 3.53 5.80
N ILE A 106 -4.10 3.71 7.09
CA ILE A 106 -4.48 5.00 7.67
C ILE A 106 -3.37 6.04 7.45
N LEU A 107 -2.12 5.69 7.75
CA LEU A 107 -0.97 6.57 7.52
C LEU A 107 -0.86 6.98 6.05
N SER A 108 -1.05 6.03 5.12
CA SER A 108 -1.02 6.30 3.69
C SER A 108 -2.10 7.29 3.26
N ILE A 109 -3.32 7.11 3.75
CA ILE A 109 -4.46 7.98 3.45
C ILE A 109 -4.19 9.38 3.98
N ILE A 110 -3.75 9.51 5.23
CA ILE A 110 -3.42 10.80 5.83
C ILE A 110 -2.31 11.49 5.03
N SER A 111 -1.25 10.78 4.65
CA SER A 111 -0.19 11.36 3.83
C SER A 111 -0.69 11.81 2.44
N ALA A 112 -1.55 11.02 1.79
CA ALA A 112 -2.14 11.43 0.51
C ALA A 112 -3.02 12.68 0.65
N ILE A 113 -3.84 12.76 1.70
CA ILE A 113 -4.66 13.94 2.01
C ILE A 113 -3.75 15.16 2.24
N MET A 114 -2.71 15.01 3.07
CA MET A 114 -1.77 16.10 3.33
C MET A 114 -1.09 16.60 2.05
N PHE A 115 -0.75 15.72 1.10
CA PHE A 115 -0.22 16.14 -0.19
C PHE A 115 -1.17 17.10 -0.94
N PHE A 116 -2.48 16.81 -0.98
CA PHE A 116 -3.45 17.64 -1.70
C PHE A 116 -3.83 18.92 -0.96
N PHE A 117 -3.87 18.90 0.37
CA PHE A 117 -4.48 19.99 1.16
C PHE A 117 -3.48 20.85 1.93
N ILE A 118 -2.18 20.55 1.92
CA ILE A 118 -1.21 21.33 2.71
C ILE A 118 -1.14 22.80 2.30
N ASP A 119 -1.36 23.13 1.02
CA ASP A 119 -1.37 24.53 0.57
C ASP A 119 -2.48 25.32 1.26
N ALA A 120 -3.68 24.74 1.33
CA ALA A 120 -4.83 25.37 1.96
C ALA A 120 -4.65 25.53 3.48
N LEU A 121 -3.87 24.65 4.10
CA LEU A 121 -3.60 24.68 5.54
C LEU A 121 -2.58 25.77 5.93
N ILE A 122 -1.67 26.14 5.03
CA ILE A 122 -0.64 27.17 5.27
C ILE A 122 -1.18 28.58 5.05
N ILE A 123 -2.23 28.72 4.23
CA ILE A 123 -2.85 30.01 3.91
C ILE A 123 -3.86 30.45 5.00
N LEU A 124 -4.30 29.53 5.86
CA LEU A 124 -5.23 29.78 6.97
C LEU A 124 -4.50 30.26 8.24
#